data_AF-A0A0N4XAK1-F1
#
_entry.id   AF-A0A0N4XAK1-F1
#
_cell.length_a   1.000
_cell.length_b   1.000
_cell.length_c   1.000
_cell.angle_alpha   90.00
_cell.angle_beta   90.00
_cell.angle_gamma   90.00
#
_symmetry.space_group_name_H-M   'P 1'
#
loop_
_entity.id
_entity.type
_entity.pdbx_description
1 polymer ?
#
loop_
_entity_poly.entity_id
_entity_poly.type
_entity_poly.pdbx_seq_one_letter_code
_entity_poly.pdbx_strand_id
1 'polypeptide(L)'
;MMYSIESMAEVEMHKRHHNRLFDIAEVKVSSSQLSLWLRKERHYDSPNGSIFRIHPHSTSSLKRKVEQVIEEIVNPSVGFASDLSIWGWDERRTVWASIISEGSTYYIAGVIVTEPLLSAQCSVTGKTIRDGEPIIGVNRLWTHFAARRKGIASEILDVIRKWYFTGVLVLRNRVAFSDPTDLGRQFAEHYLRKEGQSSSSILIYQVSK
;
A
#
# COMPACT_ATOMS: atom_id res chain seq x y z
N MET A 1 22.80 -14.92 9.39
CA MET A 1 23.92 -14.26 8.69
C MET A 1 24.65 -13.43 9.73
N MET A 2 25.93 -13.73 9.94
CA MET A 2 26.76 -13.23 11.02
C MET A 2 27.23 -11.81 10.63
N TYR A 3 26.83 -10.77 11.37
CA TYR A 3 27.18 -9.37 11.03
C TYR A 3 28.59 -9.05 11.55
N SER A 4 29.50 -8.70 10.64
CA SER A 4 30.76 -8.04 11.00
C SER A 4 30.48 -6.55 11.14
N ILE A 5 30.69 -6.03 12.34
CA ILE A 5 30.73 -4.60 12.65
C ILE A 5 31.97 -4.03 11.93
N GLU A 6 31.85 -2.84 11.34
CA GLU A 6 32.92 -1.85 11.01
C GLU A 6 32.92 -1.29 9.58
N SER A 7 31.82 -0.65 9.19
CA SER A 7 31.89 0.50 8.29
C SER A 7 31.05 1.64 8.86
N MET A 8 31.71 2.70 9.32
CA MET A 8 31.01 3.92 9.77
C MET A 8 30.12 4.49 8.65
N ALA A 9 30.51 4.29 7.38
CA ALA A 9 29.72 4.67 6.22
C ALA A 9 28.43 3.84 6.08
N GLU A 10 28.46 2.54 6.40
CA GLU A 10 27.26 1.69 6.39
C GLU A 10 26.32 2.01 7.55
N VAL A 11 26.86 2.29 8.74
CA VAL A 11 26.05 2.70 9.90
C VAL A 11 25.42 4.08 9.67
N GLU A 12 26.16 5.01 9.07
CA GLU A 12 25.67 6.34 8.73
C GLU A 12 24.65 6.28 7.59
N MET A 13 24.88 5.45 6.57
CA MET A 13 23.92 5.18 5.50
C MET A 13 22.65 4.52 6.06
N HIS A 14 22.78 3.55 6.97
CA HIS A 14 21.67 2.91 7.67
C HIS A 14 20.87 3.90 8.52
N LYS A 15 21.54 4.77 9.28
CA LYS A 15 20.89 5.83 10.09
C LYS A 15 20.18 6.86 9.20
N ARG A 16 20.81 7.31 8.12
CA ARG A 16 20.19 8.22 7.15
C ARG A 16 18.97 7.57 6.49
N HIS A 17 19.09 6.30 6.08
CA HIS A 17 18.00 5.55 5.50
C HIS A 17 16.83 5.39 6.48
N HIS A 18 17.12 5.05 7.74
CA HIS A 18 16.10 4.98 8.78
C HIS A 18 15.42 6.33 9.00
N ASN A 19 16.18 7.42 9.13
CA ASN A 19 15.62 8.76 9.37
C ASN A 19 14.70 9.22 8.23
N ARG A 20 15.01 8.89 6.97
CA ARG A 20 14.15 9.21 5.81
C ARG A 20 12.76 8.54 5.88
N LEU A 21 12.64 7.39 6.54
CA LEU A 21 11.34 6.71 6.73
C LEU A 21 10.42 7.41 7.74
N PHE A 22 10.98 8.30 8.58
CA PHE A 22 10.25 9.07 9.59
C PHE A 22 10.00 10.51 9.16
N ASP A 23 10.75 11.03 8.20
CA ASP A 23 10.68 12.43 7.80
C ASP A 23 9.49 12.70 6.86
N ILE A 24 8.52 13.46 7.37
CA ILE A 24 7.36 13.93 6.62
C ILE A 24 7.78 14.80 5.43
N ALA A 25 8.94 15.45 5.46
CA ALA A 25 9.42 16.31 4.38
C ALA A 25 9.55 15.58 3.05
N GLU A 26 9.94 14.30 3.05
CA GLU A 26 10.12 13.47 1.85
C GLU A 26 8.78 13.18 1.14
N VAL A 27 7.72 13.02 1.93
CA VAL A 27 6.35 12.73 1.47
C VAL A 27 5.42 13.94 1.50
N LYS A 28 5.97 15.13 1.73
CA LYS A 28 5.21 16.37 1.81
C LYS A 28 4.58 16.74 0.47
N VAL A 29 3.39 17.32 0.56
CA VAL A 29 2.57 17.77 -0.57
C VAL A 29 2.24 19.24 -0.34
N SER A 30 2.44 20.07 -1.37
CA SER A 30 2.00 21.47 -1.31
C SER A 30 0.49 21.58 -1.50
N SER A 31 -0.12 22.65 -0.98
CA SER A 31 -1.55 22.92 -1.21
C SER A 31 -1.89 23.06 -2.71
N SER A 32 -0.98 23.63 -3.51
CA SER A 32 -1.14 23.76 -4.96
C SER A 32 -1.08 22.40 -5.69
N GLN A 33 -0.20 21.50 -5.27
CA GLN A 33 -0.15 20.12 -5.77
C GLN A 33 -1.45 19.39 -5.45
N LEU A 34 -1.87 19.41 -4.19
CA LEU A 34 -3.11 18.75 -3.76
C LEU A 34 -4.32 19.26 -4.54
N SER A 35 -4.47 20.59 -4.65
CA SER A 35 -5.56 21.23 -5.41
C SER A 35 -5.57 20.82 -6.88
N LEU A 36 -4.40 20.70 -7.50
CA LEU A 36 -4.29 20.24 -8.89
C LEU A 36 -4.68 18.77 -9.04
N TRP A 37 -4.25 17.92 -8.10
CA TRP A 37 -4.52 16.48 -8.14
C TRP A 37 -5.99 16.16 -7.91
N LEU A 38 -6.66 16.86 -6.97
CA LEU A 38 -8.10 16.73 -6.75
C LEU A 38 -8.91 17.00 -8.02
N ARG A 39 -8.42 17.88 -8.92
CA ARG A 39 -9.10 18.19 -10.18
C ARG A 39 -8.84 17.20 -11.31
N LYS A 40 -7.70 16.49 -11.28
CA LYS A 40 -7.20 15.71 -12.41
C LYS A 40 -7.21 14.20 -12.19
N GLU A 41 -7.11 13.75 -10.95
CA GLU A 41 -7.03 12.34 -10.60
C GLU A 41 -8.30 11.89 -9.87
N ARG A 42 -8.73 10.65 -10.15
CA ARG A 42 -9.85 10.05 -9.44
C ARG A 42 -9.49 9.86 -7.96
N HIS A 43 -10.36 10.31 -7.08
CA HIS A 43 -10.16 10.24 -5.64
C HIS A 43 -11.46 9.99 -4.90
N TYR A 44 -11.33 9.67 -3.62
CA TYR A 44 -12.42 9.42 -2.69
C TYR A 44 -12.14 10.17 -1.39
N ASP A 45 -13.19 10.73 -0.82
CA ASP A 45 -13.09 11.47 0.44
C ASP A 45 -12.76 10.53 1.60
N SER A 46 -11.91 11.04 2.48
CA SER A 46 -11.49 10.43 3.74
C SER A 46 -11.73 11.46 4.85
N PRO A 47 -12.06 11.07 6.10
CA PRO A 47 -12.27 12.02 7.19
C PRO A 47 -11.07 12.97 7.42
N ASN A 48 -9.85 12.52 7.09
CA ASN A 48 -8.62 13.29 7.31
C ASN A 48 -7.94 13.72 6.00
N GLY A 49 -8.58 13.54 4.83
CA GLY A 49 -7.99 13.92 3.55
C GLY A 49 -8.65 13.25 2.35
N SER A 50 -7.83 12.75 1.42
CA SER A 50 -8.32 12.15 0.18
C SER A 50 -7.49 10.93 -0.23
N ILE A 51 -8.16 9.90 -0.75
CA ILE A 51 -7.54 8.68 -1.25
C ILE A 51 -7.64 8.67 -2.77
N PHE A 52 -6.49 8.72 -3.44
CA PHE A 52 -6.39 8.75 -4.89
C PHE A 52 -6.25 7.35 -5.46
N ARG A 53 -6.92 7.09 -6.59
CA ARG A 53 -6.76 5.89 -7.41
C ARG A 53 -6.00 6.26 -8.67
N ILE A 54 -4.82 5.68 -8.84
CA ILE A 54 -3.89 5.99 -9.91
C ILE A 54 -3.71 4.75 -10.79
N HIS A 55 -3.95 4.93 -12.09
CA HIS A 55 -3.76 3.90 -13.11
C HIS A 55 -2.41 4.07 -13.85
N PRO A 56 -1.90 3.00 -14.50
CA PRO A 56 -0.65 3.05 -15.26
C PRO A 56 -0.62 4.17 -16.31
N HIS A 57 -1.75 4.44 -16.96
CA HIS A 57 -1.85 5.50 -17.97
C HIS A 57 -2.21 6.88 -17.41
N SER A 58 -2.24 7.08 -16.09
CA SER A 58 -2.44 8.42 -15.52
C SER A 58 -1.29 9.34 -15.94
N THR A 59 -1.63 10.55 -16.38
CA THR A 59 -0.68 11.60 -16.78
C THR A 59 -0.44 12.64 -15.67
N SER A 60 -1.05 12.43 -14.50
CA SER A 60 -0.96 13.35 -13.37
C SER A 60 0.46 13.45 -12.82
N SER A 61 0.84 14.62 -12.32
CA SER A 61 2.06 14.77 -11.53
C SER A 61 2.01 14.00 -10.21
N LEU A 62 0.81 13.62 -9.75
CA LEU A 62 0.64 12.74 -8.59
C LEU A 62 1.26 11.36 -8.87
N LYS A 63 1.01 10.78 -10.04
CA LYS A 63 1.57 9.49 -10.44
C LYS A 63 3.09 9.50 -10.26
N ARG A 64 3.76 10.47 -10.87
CA ARG A 64 5.22 10.66 -10.76
C ARG A 64 5.71 10.79 -9.32
N LYS A 65 5.02 11.59 -8.49
CA LYS A 65 5.40 11.76 -7.08
C LYS A 65 5.20 10.47 -6.28
N VAL A 66 4.13 9.72 -6.54
CA VAL A 66 3.87 8.44 -5.84
C VAL A 66 4.82 7.35 -6.31
N GLU A 67 5.16 7.29 -7.60
CA GLU A 67 6.20 6.39 -8.12
C GLU A 67 7.54 6.62 -7.43
N GLN A 68 7.95 7.89 -7.32
CA GLN A 68 9.15 8.28 -6.59
C GLN A 68 9.10 7.84 -5.11
N VAL A 69 7.98 8.05 -4.43
CA VAL A 69 7.79 7.58 -3.04
C VAL A 69 7.86 6.05 -2.96
N ILE A 70 7.32 5.34 -3.95
CA ILE A 70 7.37 3.88 -3.97
C ILE A 70 8.81 3.41 -4.12
N GLU A 71 9.56 3.95 -5.07
CA GLU A 71 10.93 3.55 -5.38
C GLU A 71 11.91 3.91 -4.26
N GLU A 72 11.81 5.12 -3.70
CA GLU A 72 12.77 5.63 -2.73
C GLU A 72 12.45 5.25 -1.28
N ILE A 73 11.18 5.01 -0.95
CA ILE A 73 10.72 4.84 0.44
C ILE A 73 10.03 3.50 0.64
N VAL A 74 8.99 3.20 -0.16
CA VAL A 74 8.20 1.98 0.04
C VAL A 74 9.03 0.73 -0.21
N ASN A 75 9.69 0.63 -1.37
CA ASN A 75 10.43 -0.56 -1.79
C ASN A 75 11.54 -0.91 -0.79
N PRO A 76 12.41 0.03 -0.38
CA PRO A 76 13.42 -0.25 0.63
C PRO A 76 12.81 -0.64 1.98
N SER A 77 11.71 0.01 2.39
CA SER A 77 11.08 -0.26 3.71
C SER A 77 10.48 -1.65 3.84
N VAL A 78 10.17 -2.32 2.73
CA VAL A 78 9.63 -3.69 2.70
C VAL A 78 10.62 -4.71 2.12
N GLY A 79 11.86 -4.29 1.81
CA GLY A 79 12.91 -5.16 1.28
C GLY A 79 12.81 -5.50 -0.20
N PHE A 80 12.02 -4.75 -0.98
CA PHE A 80 11.99 -4.89 -2.44
C PHE A 80 13.17 -4.17 -3.09
N ALA A 81 13.71 -4.80 -4.15
CA ALA A 81 14.65 -4.14 -5.04
C ALA A 81 13.96 -2.98 -5.81
N SER A 82 14.74 -1.97 -6.17
CA SER A 82 14.24 -0.77 -6.85
C SER A 82 13.76 -1.02 -8.28
N ASP A 83 14.18 -2.11 -8.91
CA ASP A 83 13.82 -2.52 -10.27
C ASP A 83 12.47 -3.27 -10.36
N LEU A 84 11.80 -3.52 -9.23
CA LEU A 84 10.52 -4.23 -9.24
C LEU A 84 9.42 -3.34 -9.81
N SER A 85 8.84 -3.74 -10.95
CA SER A 85 7.75 -3.02 -11.61
C SER A 85 6.63 -2.63 -10.61
N ILE A 86 6.21 -1.37 -10.66
CA ILE A 86 5.08 -0.86 -9.86
C ILE A 86 3.76 -1.36 -10.47
N TRP A 87 3.68 -1.36 -11.80
CA TRP A 87 2.44 -1.54 -12.56
C TRP A 87 2.16 -3.01 -12.95
N GLY A 88 3.15 -3.89 -12.79
CA GLY A 88 3.11 -5.24 -13.36
C GLY A 88 3.57 -5.23 -14.81
N TRP A 89 3.91 -6.40 -15.35
CA TRP A 89 4.36 -6.53 -16.74
C TRP A 89 3.23 -6.30 -17.77
N ASP A 90 1.99 -6.51 -17.36
CA ASP A 90 0.75 -6.31 -18.12
C ASP A 90 -0.02 -5.05 -17.70
N GLU A 91 0.60 -4.19 -16.89
CA GLU A 91 -0.02 -2.97 -16.38
C GLU A 91 -1.33 -3.21 -15.59
N ARG A 92 -1.54 -4.41 -15.04
CA ARG A 92 -2.77 -4.74 -14.31
C ARG A 92 -2.89 -4.08 -12.93
N ARG A 93 -1.79 -3.56 -12.37
CA ARG A 93 -1.80 -3.01 -11.01
C ARG A 93 -2.41 -1.62 -10.97
N THR A 94 -3.06 -1.33 -9.85
CA THR A 94 -3.56 0.00 -9.52
C THR A 94 -2.89 0.46 -8.24
N VAL A 95 -2.40 1.70 -8.25
CA VAL A 95 -1.77 2.35 -7.09
C VAL A 95 -2.80 3.21 -6.39
N TRP A 96 -2.83 3.14 -5.06
CA TRP A 96 -3.70 3.93 -4.21
C TRP A 96 -2.85 4.73 -3.24
N ALA A 97 -3.07 6.04 -3.18
CA ALA A 97 -2.31 6.94 -2.32
C ALA A 97 -3.24 7.77 -1.45
N SER A 98 -3.06 7.71 -0.14
CA SER A 98 -3.76 8.56 0.83
C SER A 98 -2.95 9.80 1.09
N ILE A 99 -3.54 10.98 0.87
CA ILE A 99 -2.98 12.26 1.28
C ILE A 99 -3.83 12.77 2.43
N ILE A 100 -3.21 13.03 3.57
CA ILE A 100 -3.91 13.56 4.75
C ILE A 100 -3.47 14.98 5.05
N SER A 101 -4.32 15.70 5.78
CA SER A 101 -4.01 17.00 6.35
C SER A 101 -3.79 16.85 7.86
N GLU A 102 -2.62 17.30 8.33
CA GLU A 102 -2.29 17.38 9.75
C GLU A 102 -1.84 18.82 10.05
N GLY A 103 -2.76 19.61 10.61
CA GLY A 103 -2.58 21.06 10.76
C GLY A 103 -2.47 21.76 9.40
N SER A 104 -1.35 22.44 9.16
CA SER A 104 -1.06 23.14 7.89
C SER A 104 -0.28 22.30 6.87
N THR A 105 0.02 21.04 7.19
CA THR A 105 0.84 20.17 6.35
C THR A 105 -0.01 19.10 5.67
N TYR A 106 0.22 18.92 4.37
CA TYR A 106 -0.31 17.79 3.61
C TYR A 106 0.84 16.83 3.29
N TYR A 107 0.59 15.53 3.40
CA TYR A 107 1.60 14.53 3.05
C TYR A 107 0.97 13.20 2.64
N ILE A 108 1.72 12.39 1.90
CA ILE A 108 1.33 11.03 1.52
C ILE A 108 1.47 10.14 2.76
N ALA A 109 0.33 9.79 3.36
CA ALA A 109 0.25 9.02 4.60
C ALA A 109 0.26 7.51 4.39
N GLY A 110 -0.15 7.04 3.21
CA GLY A 110 -0.18 5.62 2.90
C GLY A 110 -0.22 5.37 1.41
N VAL A 111 0.39 4.26 1.01
CA VAL A 111 0.43 3.78 -0.38
C VAL A 111 0.09 2.29 -0.38
N ILE A 112 -0.87 1.90 -1.21
CA ILE A 112 -1.24 0.50 -1.44
C ILE A 112 -1.20 0.21 -2.95
N VAL A 113 -0.45 -0.81 -3.34
CA VAL A 113 -0.42 -1.31 -4.73
C VAL A 113 -1.26 -2.58 -4.77
N THR A 114 -2.20 -2.63 -5.71
CA THR A 114 -3.18 -3.71 -5.81
C THR A 114 -3.27 -4.31 -7.21
N GLU A 115 -3.62 -5.58 -7.32
CA GLU A 115 -3.89 -6.28 -8.58
C GLU A 115 -5.16 -7.13 -8.49
N PRO A 116 -5.88 -7.35 -9.61
CA PRO A 116 -6.99 -8.29 -9.63
C PRO A 116 -6.45 -9.72 -9.60
N LEU A 117 -7.08 -10.60 -8.81
CA LEU A 117 -6.70 -12.00 -8.73
C LEU A 117 -7.84 -12.93 -9.13
N LEU A 118 -7.48 -14.00 -9.85
CA LEU A 118 -8.39 -15.11 -10.14
C LEU A 118 -8.42 -16.16 -9.02
N SER A 119 -7.36 -16.22 -8.22
CA SER A 119 -7.24 -17.17 -7.12
C SER A 119 -6.28 -16.68 -6.04
N ALA A 120 -6.52 -17.12 -4.80
CA ALA A 120 -5.63 -16.91 -3.67
C ALA A 120 -5.64 -18.15 -2.77
N GLN A 121 -4.62 -18.29 -1.92
CA GLN A 121 -4.46 -19.43 -1.02
C GLN A 121 -4.71 -19.01 0.44
N CYS A 122 -5.41 -19.83 1.20
CA CYS A 122 -5.54 -19.65 2.64
C CYS A 122 -4.19 -19.92 3.33
N SER A 123 -3.72 -18.98 4.15
CA SER A 123 -2.41 -19.06 4.81
C SER A 123 -2.27 -20.23 5.79
N VAL A 124 -3.39 -20.69 6.38
CA VAL A 124 -3.39 -21.76 7.38
C VAL A 124 -3.67 -23.12 6.74
N THR A 125 -4.71 -23.20 5.91
CA THR A 125 -5.15 -24.49 5.35
C THR A 125 -4.46 -24.86 4.04
N GLY A 126 -3.78 -23.91 3.39
CA GLY A 126 -3.21 -24.10 2.06
C GLY A 126 -4.27 -24.27 0.95
N LYS A 127 -5.57 -24.16 1.27
CA LYS A 127 -6.66 -24.29 0.30
C LYS A 127 -6.67 -23.08 -0.63
N THR A 128 -6.67 -23.34 -1.93
CA THR A 128 -6.86 -22.30 -2.96
C THR A 128 -8.34 -22.01 -3.15
N ILE A 129 -8.71 -20.73 -3.14
CA ILE A 129 -10.01 -20.25 -3.60
C ILE A 129 -9.89 -19.79 -5.06
N ARG A 130 -10.85 -20.21 -5.90
CA ARG A 130 -10.96 -19.88 -7.32
C ARG A 130 -12.42 -20.12 -7.76
N ASP A 131 -13.32 -19.39 -7.13
CA ASP A 131 -14.78 -19.53 -7.24
C ASP A 131 -15.41 -18.58 -8.26
N GLY A 132 -14.60 -17.81 -9.01
CA GLY A 132 -15.07 -16.82 -9.99
C GLY A 132 -15.46 -15.46 -9.39
N GLU A 133 -15.53 -15.37 -8.07
CA GLU A 133 -15.79 -14.12 -7.37
C GLU A 133 -14.52 -13.24 -7.30
N PRO A 134 -14.62 -11.90 -7.32
CA PRO A 134 -13.46 -11.02 -7.37
C PRO A 134 -12.60 -11.12 -6.10
N ILE A 135 -11.28 -11.14 -6.30
CA ILE A 135 -10.27 -11.11 -5.23
C ILE A 135 -9.35 -9.92 -5.50
N ILE A 136 -9.04 -9.16 -4.44
CA ILE A 136 -8.07 -8.06 -4.51
C ILE A 136 -6.75 -8.56 -3.93
N GLY A 137 -5.69 -8.57 -4.76
CA GLY A 137 -4.32 -8.79 -4.32
C GLY A 137 -3.69 -7.49 -3.86
N VAL A 138 -3.13 -7.48 -2.65
CA VAL A 138 -2.31 -6.40 -2.09
C VAL A 138 -0.85 -6.77 -2.32
N ASN A 139 -0.23 -6.10 -3.29
CA ASN A 139 1.16 -6.31 -3.69
C ASN A 139 2.14 -5.54 -2.79
N ARG A 140 1.80 -4.29 -2.45
CA ARG A 140 2.57 -3.44 -1.52
C ARG A 140 1.59 -2.75 -0.60
N LEU A 141 1.92 -2.70 0.69
CA LEU A 141 1.18 -1.94 1.68
C LEU A 141 2.18 -1.18 2.53
N TRP A 142 2.05 0.13 2.52
CA TRP A 142 2.91 1.01 3.29
C TRP A 142 2.09 2.14 3.92
N THR A 143 2.48 2.48 5.14
CA THR A 143 1.99 3.67 5.85
C THR A 143 3.16 4.41 6.45
N HIS A 144 3.14 5.73 6.27
CA HIS A 144 4.11 6.63 6.86
C HIS A 144 4.10 6.49 8.38
N PHE A 145 5.26 6.59 9.03
CA PHE A 145 5.36 6.32 10.47
C PHE A 145 4.43 7.21 11.31
N ALA A 146 4.36 8.52 10.99
CA ALA A 146 3.47 9.48 11.66
C ALA A 146 1.96 9.17 11.47
N ALA A 147 1.61 8.34 10.48
CA ALA A 147 0.25 7.96 10.15
C ALA A 147 -0.11 6.52 10.59
N ARG A 148 0.86 5.76 11.12
CA ARG A 148 0.62 4.39 11.62
C ARG A 148 -0.29 4.39 12.83
N ARG A 149 -1.01 3.28 13.02
CA ARG A 149 -1.97 3.06 14.12
C ARG A 149 -3.13 4.08 14.19
N LYS A 150 -3.26 4.99 13.21
CA LYS A 150 -4.40 5.92 13.05
C LYS A 150 -5.51 5.40 12.12
N GLY A 151 -5.43 4.15 11.68
CA GLY A 151 -6.46 3.52 10.82
C GLY A 151 -6.29 3.70 9.31
N ILE A 152 -5.29 4.47 8.86
CA ILE A 152 -5.08 4.83 7.44
C ILE A 152 -5.05 3.62 6.50
N ALA A 153 -4.27 2.58 6.80
CA ALA A 153 -4.20 1.39 5.93
C ALA A 153 -5.55 0.66 5.80
N SER A 154 -6.31 0.56 6.91
CA SER A 154 -7.63 -0.07 6.89
C SER A 154 -8.63 0.76 6.07
N GLU A 155 -8.56 2.09 6.21
CA GLU A 155 -9.40 3.01 5.47
C GLU A 155 -9.16 2.94 3.96
N ILE A 156 -7.89 2.95 3.53
CA ILE A 156 -7.54 2.78 2.11
C ILE A 156 -8.09 1.45 1.60
N LEU A 157 -7.93 0.33 2.34
CA LEU A 157 -8.46 -0.96 1.92
C LEU A 157 -9.99 -1.00 1.87
N ASP A 158 -10.71 -0.32 2.77
CA ASP A 158 -12.17 -0.23 2.72
C ASP A 158 -12.64 0.55 1.47
N VAL A 159 -11.93 1.62 1.10
CA VAL A 159 -12.17 2.35 -0.17
C VAL A 159 -11.87 1.47 -1.39
N ILE A 160 -10.74 0.77 -1.38
CA ILE A 160 -10.36 -0.16 -2.47
C ILE A 160 -11.45 -1.22 -2.63
N ARG A 161 -11.87 -1.89 -1.55
CA ARG A 161 -12.90 -2.94 -1.61
C ARG A 161 -14.21 -2.48 -2.22
N LYS A 162 -14.60 -1.23 -1.98
CA LYS A 162 -15.83 -0.64 -2.50
C LYS A 162 -15.75 -0.25 -3.98
N TRP A 163 -14.57 0.16 -4.45
CA TRP A 163 -14.43 0.83 -5.74
C TRP A 163 -13.53 0.14 -6.74
N TYR A 164 -12.78 -0.89 -6.34
CA TYR A 164 -11.82 -1.56 -7.22
C TYR A 164 -12.50 -2.19 -8.43
N PHE A 165 -13.52 -3.01 -8.17
CA PHE A 165 -14.39 -3.61 -9.19
C PHE A 165 -15.70 -2.83 -9.26
N THR A 166 -16.05 -2.37 -10.47
CA THR A 166 -17.27 -1.57 -10.68
C THR A 166 -18.51 -2.33 -10.21
N GLY A 167 -19.26 -1.74 -9.29
CA GLY A 167 -20.53 -2.29 -8.81
C GLY A 167 -20.40 -3.46 -7.83
N VAL A 168 -19.19 -3.84 -7.42
CA VAL A 168 -18.97 -4.98 -6.51
C VAL A 168 -18.22 -4.56 -5.26
N LEU A 169 -18.84 -4.78 -4.10
CA LEU A 169 -18.17 -4.67 -2.81
C LEU A 169 -17.43 -5.96 -2.49
N VAL A 170 -16.10 -5.93 -2.51
CA VAL A 170 -15.27 -7.08 -2.15
C VAL A 170 -15.26 -7.25 -0.62
N LEU A 171 -15.49 -8.47 -0.13
CA LEU A 171 -15.44 -8.78 1.31
C LEU A 171 -14.00 -8.75 1.85
N ARG A 172 -13.78 -8.51 3.16
CA ARG A 172 -12.39 -8.44 3.69
C ARG A 172 -11.68 -9.77 3.54
N ASN A 173 -12.40 -10.87 3.74
CA ASN A 173 -11.89 -12.22 3.55
C ASN A 173 -11.57 -12.56 2.08
N ARG A 174 -11.78 -11.64 1.13
CA ARG A 174 -11.37 -11.73 -0.28
C ARG A 174 -10.24 -10.72 -0.64
N VAL A 175 -9.58 -10.17 0.37
CA VAL A 175 -8.34 -9.41 0.22
C VAL A 175 -7.17 -10.35 0.51
N ALA A 176 -6.32 -10.57 -0.50
CA ALA A 176 -5.13 -11.41 -0.39
C ALA A 176 -3.86 -10.55 -0.34
N PHE A 177 -2.83 -11.00 0.38
CA PHE A 177 -1.57 -10.28 0.54
C PHE A 177 -0.42 -11.08 -0.08
N SER A 178 0.42 -10.43 -0.89
CA SER A 178 1.62 -11.09 -1.42
C SER A 178 2.71 -11.12 -0.37
N ASP A 179 3.22 -12.32 -0.05
CA ASP A 179 4.37 -12.56 0.84
C ASP A 179 4.44 -11.57 2.03
N PRO A 180 3.41 -11.54 2.90
CA PRO A 180 3.29 -10.51 3.91
C PRO A 180 4.44 -10.58 4.92
N THR A 181 5.06 -9.42 5.18
CA THR A 181 5.98 -9.24 6.32
C THR A 181 5.28 -9.51 7.65
N ASP A 182 6.01 -9.67 8.75
CA ASP A 182 5.40 -9.89 10.07
C ASP A 182 4.42 -8.76 10.45
N LEU A 183 4.79 -7.51 10.18
CA LEU A 183 3.91 -6.36 10.36
C LEU A 183 2.69 -6.41 9.41
N GLY A 184 2.90 -6.80 8.15
CA GLY A 184 1.83 -6.98 7.17
C GLY A 184 0.83 -8.05 7.59
N ARG A 185 1.32 -9.19 8.11
CA ARG A 185 0.50 -10.29 8.63
C ARG A 185 -0.32 -9.86 9.85
N GLN A 186 0.32 -9.22 10.84
CA GLN A 186 -0.39 -8.69 12.01
C GLN A 186 -1.48 -7.69 11.62
N PHE A 187 -1.18 -6.80 10.66
CA PHE A 187 -2.16 -5.89 10.11
C PHE A 187 -3.32 -6.63 9.43
N ALA A 188 -3.04 -7.60 8.56
CA ALA A 188 -4.04 -8.36 7.82
C ALA A 188 -4.99 -9.12 8.77
N GLU A 189 -4.44 -9.80 9.78
CA GLU A 189 -5.22 -10.50 10.80
C GLU A 189 -6.12 -9.53 11.59
N HIS A 190 -5.57 -8.39 12.02
CA HIS A 190 -6.35 -7.37 12.72
C HIS A 190 -7.45 -6.76 11.83
N TYR A 191 -7.15 -6.53 10.56
CA TYR A 191 -8.10 -5.98 9.59
C TYR A 191 -9.30 -6.90 9.37
N LEU A 192 -9.07 -8.22 9.33
CA LEU A 192 -10.11 -9.24 9.15
C LEU A 192 -11.00 -9.42 10.40
N ARG A 193 -10.43 -9.32 11.62
CA ARG A 193 -11.19 -9.52 12.88
C ARG A 193 -12.40 -8.58 13.04
N LYS A 194 -12.37 -7.41 12.42
CA LYS A 194 -13.48 -6.46 12.43
C LYS A 194 -14.78 -7.00 11.78
N GLU A 195 -14.72 -8.09 10.99
CA GLU A 195 -15.90 -8.76 10.43
C GLU A 195 -16.46 -9.90 11.31
N GLY A 196 -16.10 -9.95 12.60
CA GLY A 196 -16.67 -10.93 13.55
C GLY A 196 -16.21 -12.38 13.33
N GLN A 197 -15.28 -12.61 12.42
CA GLN A 197 -14.67 -13.92 12.19
C GLN A 197 -13.49 -14.13 13.15
N SER A 198 -13.58 -15.19 13.94
CA SER A 198 -12.56 -15.63 14.91
C SER A 198 -11.35 -16.33 14.25
N SER A 199 -11.32 -16.43 12.92
CA SER A 199 -10.30 -17.17 12.19
C SER A 199 -9.14 -16.27 11.77
N SER A 200 -7.93 -16.59 12.25
CA SER A 200 -6.64 -15.97 11.90
C SER A 200 -6.15 -16.30 10.49
N SER A 201 -6.96 -16.95 9.66
CA SER A 201 -6.60 -17.28 8.28
C SER A 201 -6.69 -16.04 7.40
N ILE A 202 -5.55 -15.65 6.82
CA ILE A 202 -5.47 -14.60 5.81
C ILE A 202 -5.35 -15.24 4.42
N LEU A 203 -5.77 -14.54 3.38
CA LEU A 203 -5.46 -14.97 2.02
C LEU A 203 -4.07 -14.46 1.62
N ILE A 204 -3.30 -15.33 0.98
CA ILE A 204 -1.99 -15.03 0.40
C ILE A 204 -1.98 -15.41 -1.08
N TYR A 205 -1.12 -14.77 -1.85
CA TYR A 205 -0.90 -15.12 -3.25
C TYR A 205 0.56 -14.90 -3.64
N GLN A 206 1.00 -15.63 -4.67
CA GLN A 206 2.32 -15.42 -5.25
C GLN A 206 2.23 -14.40 -6.36
N VAL A 207 3.15 -13.44 -6.36
CA VAL A 207 3.24 -12.43 -7.41
C VAL A 207 3.68 -13.13 -8.69
N SER A 208 2.83 -13.10 -9.72
CA SER A 208 3.20 -13.62 -11.03
C SER A 208 4.29 -12.71 -11.62
N LYS A 209 5.42 -13.32 -11.99
CA LYS A 209 6.52 -12.64 -12.71
C LYS A 209 6.02 -11.99 -13.99
#